data_AF-J4JVY3-F1
#
_entry.id   AF-J4JVY3-F1
#
_cell.length_a   1.000
_cell.length_b   1.000
_cell.length_c   1.000
_cell.angle_alpha   90.00
_cell.angle_beta   90.00
_cell.angle_gamma   90.00
#
_symmetry.space_group_name_H-M   'P 1'
#
loop_
_entity.id
_entity.type
_entity.pdbx_description
1 polymer ?
#
loop_
_entity_poly.entity_id
_entity_poly.type
_entity_poly.pdbx_seq_one_letter_code
_entity_poly.pdbx_strand_id
1 'polypeptide(L)'
;MLGSANLTATALGWSQNPNIELLVPSSRDEIAELEKRLTVESTLATEELAREVEEIAKFFPGPTSVPVQLDHSAEPPDLWIPQLRMPSDLYLAYSHGPSSLTSRSAAAATLDLAVLDLPVGLDKRQFELLVGHRLGCQPIFRDIDQHLERPRRFGEVRQRVSQITGFDHDQAAETWQTLMRWMLEFLPNRYTHDVKRHSEMFSRTKTITESSR
;
A
#
# COMPACT_ATOMS: atom_id res chain seq x y z
N MET A 1 5.40 12.44 -26.71
CA MET A 1 6.46 12.49 -25.68
C MET A 1 5.78 12.31 -24.35
N LEU A 2 6.30 11.40 -23.53
CA LEU A 2 5.81 11.15 -22.19
C LEU A 2 6.93 11.48 -21.20
N GLY A 3 6.60 12.15 -20.10
CA GLY A 3 7.57 12.53 -19.08
C GLY A 3 6.91 12.95 -17.78
N SER A 4 7.66 12.86 -16.68
CA SER A 4 7.22 13.31 -15.36
C SER A 4 7.45 14.82 -15.22
N ALA A 5 6.37 15.59 -15.13
CA ALA A 5 6.42 17.02 -14.86
C ALA A 5 5.83 17.31 -13.47
N ASN A 6 6.70 17.55 -12.49
CA ASN A 6 6.27 18.08 -11.19
C ASN A 6 6.39 19.60 -11.21
N LEU A 7 5.28 20.30 -11.39
CA LEU A 7 5.22 21.76 -11.36
C LEU A 7 5.21 22.24 -9.91
N THR A 8 6.38 22.25 -9.28
CA THR A 8 6.59 22.85 -7.96
C THR A 8 7.07 24.29 -8.13
N ALA A 9 6.89 25.16 -7.12
CA ALA A 9 7.36 26.57 -7.14
C ALA A 9 8.87 26.71 -7.46
N THR A 10 9.62 25.61 -7.36
CA THR A 10 11.01 25.40 -7.76
C THR A 10 11.26 25.52 -9.27
N ALA A 11 10.22 25.44 -10.12
CA ALA A 11 10.30 25.52 -11.58
C ALA A 11 10.72 26.89 -12.13
N LEU A 12 10.95 27.90 -11.27
CA LEU A 12 11.42 29.24 -11.64
C LEU A 12 12.96 29.40 -11.63
N GLY A 13 13.72 28.30 -11.51
CA GLY A 13 15.17 28.28 -11.80
C GLY A 13 16.11 28.53 -10.62
N TRP A 14 15.67 28.27 -9.38
CA TRP A 14 16.43 28.58 -8.15
C TRP A 14 16.79 27.33 -7.32
N SER A 15 17.16 26.23 -7.99
CA SER A 15 17.64 25.01 -7.30
C SER A 15 19.06 24.67 -7.76
N GLN A 16 19.93 24.37 -6.80
CA GLN A 16 21.27 23.84 -7.06
C GLN A 16 21.26 22.39 -7.57
N ASN A 17 20.10 21.70 -7.50
CA ASN A 17 19.86 20.36 -8.04
C ASN A 17 18.53 20.37 -8.82
N PRO A 18 18.53 20.58 -10.15
CA PRO A 18 17.31 20.53 -10.95
C PRO A 18 16.76 19.10 -11.03
N ASN A 19 15.43 18.97 -11.12
CA ASN A 19 14.79 17.69 -11.39
C ASN A 19 15.24 17.18 -12.77
N ILE A 20 15.68 15.92 -12.84
CA ILE A 20 15.96 15.27 -14.13
C ILE A 20 14.61 14.89 -14.74
N GLU A 21 14.29 15.49 -15.89
CA GLU A 21 13.11 15.14 -16.68
C GLU A 21 13.47 14.06 -17.68
N LEU A 22 12.84 12.88 -17.56
CA LEU A 22 12.97 11.80 -18.53
C LEU A 22 11.88 11.95 -19.57
N LEU A 23 12.27 12.19 -20.82
CA LEU A 23 11.36 12.26 -21.97
C LEU A 23 11.59 11.04 -22.86
N VAL A 24 10.54 10.25 -23.04
CA VAL A 24 10.58 9.09 -23.94
C VAL A 24 9.69 9.35 -25.16
N PRO A 25 10.16 9.05 -26.39
CA PRO A 25 9.31 8.98 -27.55
C PRO A 25 8.28 7.87 -27.37
N SER A 26 7.00 8.19 -27.55
CA SER A 26 5.91 7.23 -27.39
C SER A 26 4.88 7.44 -28.49
N SER A 27 4.32 6.34 -28.97
CA SER A 27 3.17 6.30 -29.87
C SER A 27 1.89 6.73 -29.16
N ARG A 28 0.83 7.02 -29.92
CA ARG A 28 -0.48 7.37 -29.35
C ARG A 28 -1.10 6.21 -28.56
N ASP A 29 -0.91 4.98 -29.01
CA ASP A 29 -1.51 3.81 -28.37
C ASP A 29 -0.86 3.53 -27.01
N GLU A 30 0.47 3.69 -26.90
CA GLU A 30 1.20 3.60 -25.62
C GLU A 30 0.77 4.68 -24.63
N ILE A 31 0.50 5.90 -25.11
CA ILE A 31 -0.02 6.99 -24.26
C ILE A 31 -1.41 6.64 -23.74
N ALA A 32 -2.30 6.16 -24.60
CA ALA A 32 -3.67 5.81 -24.22
C ALA A 32 -3.73 4.66 -23.21
N GLU A 33 -2.86 3.66 -23.36
CA GLU A 33 -2.78 2.56 -22.39
C GLU A 33 -2.24 3.05 -21.04
N LEU A 34 -1.23 3.93 -21.03
CA LEU A 34 -0.75 4.54 -19.79
C LEU A 34 -1.84 5.39 -19.12
N GLU A 35 -2.55 6.24 -19.85
CA GLU A 35 -3.63 7.08 -19.30
C GLU A 35 -4.72 6.23 -18.66
N LYS A 36 -5.08 5.10 -19.29
CA LYS A 36 -6.05 4.16 -18.76
C LYS A 36 -5.56 3.54 -17.44
N ARG A 37 -4.30 3.10 -17.39
CA ARG A 37 -3.67 2.58 -16.17
C ARG A 37 -3.62 3.64 -15.07
N LEU A 38 -3.13 4.83 -15.37
CA LEU A 38 -3.08 5.96 -14.43
C LEU A 38 -4.47 6.30 -13.90
N THR A 39 -5.51 6.26 -14.72
CA THR A 39 -6.89 6.53 -14.27
C THR A 39 -7.36 5.49 -13.24
N VAL A 40 -6.95 4.23 -13.39
CA VAL A 40 -7.31 3.13 -12.46
C VAL A 40 -6.45 3.17 -11.18
N GLU A 41 -5.16 3.44 -11.33
CA GLU A 41 -4.18 3.37 -10.25
C GLU A 41 -4.09 4.66 -9.43
N SER A 42 -4.41 5.82 -10.02
CA SER A 42 -4.32 7.11 -9.34
C SER A 42 -5.37 7.27 -8.23
N THR A 43 -5.07 8.17 -7.31
CA THR A 43 -6.01 8.62 -6.27
C THR A 43 -6.19 10.11 -6.42
N LEU A 44 -7.42 10.60 -6.30
CA LEU A 44 -7.69 12.03 -6.32
C LEU A 44 -7.01 12.68 -5.11
N ALA A 45 -6.16 13.67 -5.36
CA ALA A 45 -5.48 14.39 -4.29
C ALA A 45 -6.50 15.26 -3.53
N THR A 46 -6.85 14.84 -2.31
CA THR A 46 -7.70 15.61 -1.40
C THR A 46 -6.86 16.36 -0.37
N GLU A 47 -7.46 17.37 0.27
CA GLU A 47 -6.83 18.13 1.36
C GLU A 47 -6.47 17.22 2.56
N GLU A 48 -7.29 16.19 2.80
CA GLU A 48 -7.04 15.17 3.83
C GLU A 48 -5.83 14.31 3.47
N LEU A 49 -5.73 13.86 2.20
CA LEU A 49 -4.59 13.07 1.73
C LEU A 49 -3.30 13.91 1.79
N ALA A 50 -3.37 15.19 1.43
CA ALA A 50 -2.25 16.11 1.52
C ALA A 50 -1.75 16.26 2.97
N ARG A 51 -2.67 16.47 3.92
CA ARG A 51 -2.33 16.53 5.36
C ARG A 51 -1.74 15.23 5.88
N GLU A 52 -2.30 14.08 5.48
CA GLU A 52 -1.76 12.77 5.86
C GLU A 52 -0.33 12.60 5.34
N VAL A 53 -0.09 12.91 4.05
CA VAL A 53 1.24 12.86 3.44
C VAL A 53 2.21 13.81 4.13
N GLU A 54 1.78 15.01 4.51
CA GLU A 54 2.62 16.00 5.19
C GLU A 54 2.98 15.59 6.63
N GLU A 55 2.04 14.98 7.36
CA GLU A 55 2.33 14.37 8.67
C GLU A 55 3.31 13.20 8.54
N ILE A 56 3.13 12.34 7.54
CA ILE A 56 4.07 11.25 7.27
C ILE A 56 5.46 11.82 6.90
N ALA A 57 5.50 12.89 6.09
CA ALA A 57 6.73 13.54 5.66
C ALA A 57 7.61 14.01 6.83
N LYS A 58 7.00 14.47 7.93
CA LYS A 58 7.72 14.90 9.15
C LYS A 58 8.53 13.79 9.82
N PHE A 59 8.19 12.53 9.57
CA PHE A 59 8.90 11.40 10.14
C PHE A 59 10.10 10.97 9.30
N PHE A 60 10.25 11.45 8.06
CA PHE A 60 11.44 11.13 7.27
C PHE A 60 12.57 12.12 7.54
N PRO A 61 13.84 11.65 7.55
CA PRO A 61 14.97 12.57 7.50
C PRO A 61 14.86 13.43 6.22
N GLY A 62 15.35 14.68 6.29
CA GLY A 62 15.45 15.54 5.11
C GLY A 62 16.18 14.82 3.96
N PRO A 63 15.90 15.18 2.70
CA PRO A 63 16.34 14.42 1.54
C PRO A 63 17.84 14.16 1.60
N THR A 64 18.21 12.88 1.72
CA THR A 64 19.61 12.47 1.71
C THR A 64 20.05 12.33 0.26
N SER A 65 21.12 13.04 -0.12
CA SER A 65 21.61 13.16 -1.49
C SER A 65 22.30 11.90 -2.07
N VAL A 66 21.92 10.70 -1.63
CA VAL A 66 22.57 9.47 -2.09
C VAL A 66 21.69 8.81 -3.16
N PRO A 67 22.15 8.73 -4.42
CA PRO A 67 21.46 7.96 -5.44
C PRO A 67 21.70 6.48 -5.15
N VAL A 68 20.73 5.82 -4.53
CA VAL A 68 20.67 4.36 -4.50
C VAL A 68 20.13 3.94 -5.87
N GLN A 69 20.98 3.34 -6.70
CA GLN A 69 20.52 2.63 -7.90
C GLN A 69 19.76 1.39 -7.43
N LEU A 70 18.43 1.47 -7.45
CA LEU A 70 17.56 0.31 -7.30
C LEU A 70 17.36 -0.29 -8.68
N ASP A 71 17.91 -1.49 -8.90
CA ASP A 71 17.59 -2.34 -10.05
C ASP A 71 16.12 -2.81 -9.91
N HIS A 72 15.16 -1.98 -10.29
CA HIS A 72 13.76 -2.39 -10.44
C HIS A 72 13.61 -3.16 -11.76
N SER A 73 13.84 -4.47 -11.73
CA SER A 73 13.72 -5.36 -12.90
C SER A 73 12.41 -6.17 -12.96
N ALA A 74 11.33 -5.68 -12.34
CA ALA A 74 10.01 -6.26 -12.57
C ALA A 74 8.96 -5.14 -12.58
N GLU A 75 8.17 -5.07 -13.66
CA GLU A 75 6.94 -4.29 -13.63
C GLU A 75 6.06 -4.84 -12.48
N PRO A 76 5.59 -3.99 -11.57
CA PRO A 76 4.69 -4.44 -10.52
C PRO A 76 3.42 -5.02 -11.17
N PRO A 77 2.88 -6.13 -10.64
CA PRO A 77 1.65 -6.71 -11.18
C PRO A 77 0.50 -5.69 -11.07
N ASP A 78 -0.42 -5.69 -12.03
CA ASP A 78 -1.63 -4.84 -12.05
C ASP A 78 -2.44 -4.90 -10.74
N LEU A 79 -2.32 -6.02 -10.01
CA LEU A 79 -2.90 -6.21 -8.69
C LEU A 79 -1.91 -6.91 -7.76
N TRP A 80 -1.33 -6.18 -6.82
CA TRP A 80 -0.52 -6.79 -5.75
C TRP A 80 -1.40 -7.34 -4.62
N ILE A 81 -1.05 -8.55 -4.18
CA ILE A 81 -1.61 -9.24 -3.01
C ILE A 81 -0.44 -9.65 -2.12
N PRO A 82 -0.42 -9.25 -0.83
CA PRO A 82 0.66 -9.64 0.06
C PRO A 82 0.80 -11.16 0.18
N GLN A 83 2.02 -11.65 0.14
CA GLN A 83 2.32 -13.09 0.24
C GLN A 83 2.71 -13.51 1.66
N LEU A 84 3.26 -12.61 2.46
CA LEU A 84 3.69 -12.88 3.82
C LEU A 84 2.47 -13.05 4.72
N ARG A 85 2.25 -14.28 5.21
CA ARG A 85 1.07 -14.61 6.04
C ARG A 85 1.07 -13.97 7.43
N MET A 86 2.25 -13.62 7.94
CA MET A 86 2.46 -13.00 9.26
C MET A 86 3.05 -11.61 9.07
N PRO A 87 2.23 -10.55 8.98
CA PRO A 87 2.71 -9.20 8.70
C PRO A 87 3.66 -8.65 9.77
N SER A 88 3.56 -9.13 11.01
CA SER A 88 4.50 -8.80 12.10
C SER A 88 5.96 -9.15 11.78
N ASP A 89 6.19 -10.15 10.91
CA ASP A 89 7.53 -10.58 10.50
C ASP A 89 8.15 -9.65 9.44
N LEU A 90 7.34 -8.80 8.82
CA LEU A 90 7.79 -7.92 7.74
C LEU A 90 8.84 -6.91 8.22
N TYR A 91 8.65 -6.34 9.43
CA TYR A 91 9.64 -5.42 10.01
C TYR A 91 10.95 -6.14 10.34
N LEU A 92 10.89 -7.40 10.78
CA LEU A 92 12.09 -8.20 11.05
C LEU A 92 12.89 -8.42 9.76
N ALA A 93 12.22 -8.78 8.66
CA ALA A 93 12.85 -8.90 7.35
C ALA A 93 13.43 -7.57 6.83
N TYR A 94 12.72 -6.46 7.05
CA TYR A 94 13.17 -5.14 6.64
C TYR A 94 14.41 -4.67 7.43
N SER A 95 14.42 -4.85 8.74
CA SER A 95 15.47 -4.33 9.64
C SER A 95 16.71 -5.22 9.74
N HIS A 96 16.53 -6.55 9.72
CA HIS A 96 17.60 -7.54 9.89
C HIS A 96 17.89 -8.36 8.63
N GLY A 97 17.17 -8.07 7.55
CA GLY A 97 17.25 -8.81 6.29
C GLY A 97 16.34 -10.06 6.27
N PRO A 98 15.92 -10.52 5.08
CA PRO A 98 15.02 -11.67 4.94
C PRO A 98 15.56 -12.99 5.51
N SER A 99 16.89 -13.14 5.64
CA SER A 99 17.56 -14.32 6.19
C SER A 99 17.25 -14.59 7.67
N SER A 100 16.67 -13.61 8.37
CA SER A 100 16.16 -13.76 9.74
C SER A 100 14.88 -14.60 9.82
N LEU A 101 14.23 -14.90 8.69
CA LEU A 101 12.98 -15.66 8.61
C LEU A 101 13.19 -17.07 8.04
N THR A 102 12.15 -17.90 8.16
CA THR A 102 12.08 -19.17 7.41
C THR A 102 12.16 -18.91 5.90
N SER A 103 12.75 -19.81 5.12
CA SER A 103 12.97 -19.59 3.68
C SER A 103 11.70 -19.18 2.92
N ARG A 104 10.55 -19.74 3.29
CA ARG A 104 9.24 -19.39 2.70
C ARG A 104 8.82 -17.96 3.05
N SER A 105 8.96 -17.57 4.32
CA SER A 105 8.56 -16.23 4.78
C SER A 105 9.56 -15.18 4.31
N ALA A 106 10.84 -15.53 4.21
CA ALA A 106 11.88 -14.70 3.61
C ALA A 106 11.54 -14.36 2.14
N ALA A 107 11.20 -15.37 1.32
CA ALA A 107 10.83 -15.15 -0.07
C ALA A 107 9.58 -14.26 -0.21
N ALA A 108 8.55 -14.52 0.59
CA ALA A 108 7.33 -13.72 0.61
C ALA A 108 7.60 -12.26 1.05
N ALA A 109 8.34 -12.08 2.14
CA ALA A 109 8.70 -10.75 2.65
C ALA A 109 9.53 -9.96 1.63
N THR A 110 10.48 -10.59 0.93
CA THR A 110 11.27 -9.94 -0.13
C THR A 110 10.37 -9.40 -1.25
N LEU A 111 9.40 -10.20 -1.71
CA LEU A 111 8.47 -9.77 -2.76
C LEU A 111 7.55 -8.63 -2.28
N ASP A 112 7.02 -8.75 -1.06
CA ASP A 112 6.14 -7.71 -0.50
C ASP A 112 6.89 -6.40 -0.24
N LEU A 113 8.12 -6.46 0.29
CA LEU A 113 8.95 -5.27 0.52
C LEU A 113 9.35 -4.57 -0.79
N ALA A 114 9.59 -5.34 -1.85
CA ALA A 114 9.90 -4.78 -3.17
C ALA A 114 8.74 -3.97 -3.75
N VAL A 115 7.49 -4.39 -3.52
CA VAL A 115 6.30 -3.65 -3.97
C VAL A 115 6.00 -2.45 -3.07
N LEU A 116 6.25 -2.56 -1.77
CA LEU A 116 5.99 -1.47 -0.82
C LEU A 116 6.94 -0.27 -0.99
N ASP A 117 8.12 -0.49 -1.59
CA ASP A 117 9.12 0.53 -1.91
C ASP A 117 9.34 1.49 -0.72
N LEU A 118 9.85 0.91 0.37
CA LEU A 118 10.07 1.60 1.64
C LEU A 118 11.50 2.16 1.70
N PRO A 119 11.68 3.43 2.11
CA PRO A 119 13.01 3.98 2.39
C PRO A 119 13.76 3.14 3.40
N VAL A 120 15.09 3.10 3.32
CA VAL A 120 15.94 2.42 4.31
C VAL A 120 16.06 3.22 5.61
N GLY A 121 16.22 2.53 6.74
CA GLY A 121 16.49 3.15 8.05
C GLY A 121 15.26 3.59 8.86
N LEU A 122 14.06 3.14 8.51
CA LEU A 122 12.84 3.42 9.29
C LEU A 122 12.86 2.67 10.63
N ASP A 123 12.51 3.37 11.70
CA ASP A 123 12.13 2.72 12.94
C ASP A 123 10.81 1.96 12.79
N LYS A 124 10.49 1.11 13.77
CA LYS A 124 9.29 0.25 13.72
C LYS A 124 8.00 1.04 13.52
N ARG A 125 7.84 2.18 14.19
CA ARG A 125 6.62 2.98 14.12
C ARG A 125 6.51 3.68 12.77
N GLN A 126 7.61 4.25 12.28
CA GLN A 126 7.67 4.88 10.95
C GLN A 126 7.36 3.86 9.85
N PHE A 127 7.94 2.67 9.97
CA PHE A 127 7.68 1.54 9.09
C PHE A 127 6.20 1.17 9.08
N GLU A 128 5.58 0.94 10.24
CA GLU A 128 4.16 0.56 10.35
C GLU A 128 3.24 1.63 9.74
N LEU A 129 3.49 2.91 10.02
CA LEU A 129 2.71 4.02 9.46
C LEU A 129 2.83 4.08 7.93
N LEU A 130 4.04 3.99 7.40
CA LEU A 130 4.26 4.04 5.96
C LEU A 130 3.67 2.83 5.26
N VAL A 131 3.84 1.62 5.81
CA VAL A 131 3.21 0.41 5.27
C VAL A 131 1.70 0.58 5.27
N GLY A 132 1.09 1.00 6.38
CA GLY A 132 -0.35 1.28 6.45
C GLY A 132 -0.83 2.23 5.35
N HIS A 133 -0.11 3.34 5.14
CA HIS A 133 -0.41 4.28 4.05
C HIS A 133 -0.29 3.63 2.67
N ARG A 134 0.80 2.89 2.40
CA ARG A 134 1.00 2.16 1.14
C ARG A 134 -0.13 1.17 0.89
N LEU A 135 -0.57 0.42 1.91
CA LEU A 135 -1.72 -0.49 1.80
C LEU A 135 -2.99 0.25 1.40
N GLY A 136 -3.27 1.41 2.00
CA GLY A 136 -4.45 2.22 1.69
C GLY A 136 -4.51 2.69 0.22
N CYS A 137 -3.36 2.82 -0.43
CA CYS A 137 -3.27 3.20 -1.84
C CYS A 137 -3.51 2.04 -2.81
N GLN A 138 -3.44 0.79 -2.35
CA GLN A 138 -3.52 -0.38 -3.22
C GLN A 138 -4.97 -0.71 -3.62
N PRO A 139 -5.22 -1.07 -4.90
CA PRO A 139 -6.58 -1.30 -5.40
C PRO A 139 -7.40 -2.31 -4.58
N ILE A 140 -6.83 -3.46 -4.22
CA ILE A 140 -7.53 -4.51 -3.46
C ILE A 140 -7.95 -4.04 -2.07
N PHE A 141 -7.10 -3.26 -1.39
CA PHE A 141 -7.39 -2.76 -0.06
C PHE A 141 -8.44 -1.64 -0.10
N ARG A 142 -8.40 -0.75 -1.10
CA ARG A 142 -9.45 0.27 -1.32
C ARG A 142 -10.81 -0.37 -1.57
N ASP A 143 -10.86 -1.40 -2.40
CA ASP A 143 -12.10 -2.11 -2.71
C ASP A 143 -12.69 -2.81 -1.47
N ILE A 144 -11.85 -3.54 -0.73
CA ILE A 144 -12.26 -4.20 0.50
C ILE A 144 -12.70 -3.16 1.55
N ASP A 145 -11.96 -2.06 1.69
CA ASP A 145 -12.31 -0.98 2.60
C ASP A 145 -13.71 -0.41 2.30
N GLN A 146 -14.01 -0.13 1.03
CA GLN A 146 -15.37 0.28 0.61
C GLN A 146 -16.42 -0.79 0.91
N HIS A 147 -16.11 -2.06 0.68
CA HIS A 147 -17.01 -3.17 0.99
C HIS A 147 -17.35 -3.27 2.49
N LEU A 148 -16.43 -2.81 3.35
CA LEU A 148 -16.50 -2.78 4.80
C LEU A 148 -17.13 -1.51 5.39
N GLU A 149 -17.75 -0.65 4.57
CA GLU A 149 -18.60 0.46 5.04
C GLU A 149 -19.68 0.01 6.03
N ARG A 150 -20.12 -1.24 5.92
CA ARG A 150 -20.90 -1.95 6.93
C ARG A 150 -20.18 -3.21 7.39
N PRO A 151 -20.41 -3.68 8.62
CA PRO A 151 -19.84 -4.95 9.09
C PRO A 151 -20.18 -6.10 8.15
N ARG A 152 -19.18 -6.92 7.83
CA ARG A 152 -19.28 -8.07 6.92
C ARG A 152 -18.84 -9.36 7.59
N ARG A 153 -19.48 -10.47 7.22
CA ARG A 153 -19.03 -11.80 7.59
C ARG A 153 -17.82 -12.20 6.75
N PHE A 154 -16.99 -13.08 7.29
CA PHE A 154 -15.83 -13.65 6.57
C PHE A 154 -16.19 -14.14 5.15
N GLY A 155 -17.30 -14.87 5.03
CA GLY A 155 -17.76 -15.40 3.73
C GLY A 155 -18.13 -14.33 2.70
N GLU A 156 -18.64 -13.17 3.14
CA GLU A 156 -18.96 -12.05 2.24
C GLU A 156 -17.68 -11.40 1.69
N VAL A 157 -16.70 -11.14 2.56
CA VAL A 157 -15.43 -10.54 2.14
C VAL A 157 -14.63 -11.50 1.27
N ARG A 158 -14.62 -12.80 1.61
CA ARG A 158 -14.03 -13.85 0.77
C ARG A 158 -14.66 -13.88 -0.63
N GLN A 159 -15.99 -13.80 -0.72
CA GLN A 159 -16.66 -13.73 -2.01
C GLN A 159 -16.25 -12.48 -2.79
N ARG A 160 -16.10 -11.33 -2.11
CA ARG A 160 -15.61 -10.10 -2.73
C ARG A 160 -14.17 -10.26 -3.25
N VAL A 161 -13.27 -10.87 -2.47
CA VAL A 161 -11.90 -11.18 -2.92
C VAL A 161 -11.91 -12.04 -4.19
N SER A 162 -12.71 -13.11 -4.22
CA SER A 162 -12.86 -13.95 -5.41
C SER A 162 -13.34 -13.17 -6.64
N GLN A 163 -14.24 -12.19 -6.47
CA GLN A 163 -14.70 -11.33 -7.57
C GLN A 163 -13.59 -10.41 -8.11
N ILE A 164 -12.70 -9.91 -7.24
CA ILE A 164 -11.61 -9.02 -7.63
C ILE A 164 -10.49 -9.80 -8.32
N THR A 165 -10.12 -10.96 -7.77
CA THR A 165 -8.91 -11.69 -8.17
C THR A 165 -9.17 -12.83 -9.15
N GLY A 166 -10.43 -13.26 -9.30
CA GLY A 166 -10.79 -14.46 -10.05
C GLY A 166 -10.41 -15.77 -9.36
N PHE A 167 -9.97 -15.73 -8.10
CA PHE A 167 -9.54 -16.90 -7.34
C PHE A 167 -10.71 -17.83 -7.00
N ASP A 168 -10.39 -19.12 -6.87
CA ASP A 168 -11.34 -20.11 -6.40
C ASP A 168 -11.70 -19.91 -4.91
N HIS A 169 -12.57 -20.78 -4.40
CA HIS A 169 -13.09 -20.67 -3.04
C HIS A 169 -11.98 -20.64 -1.97
N ASP A 170 -11.00 -21.53 -2.09
CA ASP A 170 -9.99 -21.79 -1.07
C ASP A 170 -8.84 -20.79 -1.18
N GLN A 171 -8.42 -20.47 -2.41
CA GLN A 171 -7.50 -19.39 -2.70
C GLN A 171 -8.02 -18.07 -2.16
N ALA A 172 -9.30 -17.73 -2.42
CA ALA A 172 -9.89 -16.50 -1.90
C ALA A 172 -9.98 -16.49 -0.36
N ALA A 173 -10.18 -17.65 0.28
CA ALA A 173 -10.19 -17.75 1.74
C ALA A 173 -8.80 -17.46 2.33
N GLU A 174 -7.75 -18.09 1.79
CA GLU A 174 -6.37 -17.87 2.23
C GLU A 174 -5.90 -16.44 1.95
N THR A 175 -6.27 -15.88 0.80
CA THR A 175 -6.00 -14.48 0.45
C THR A 175 -6.70 -13.55 1.42
N TRP A 176 -7.99 -13.76 1.72
CA TRP A 176 -8.70 -12.92 2.68
C TRP A 176 -8.08 -12.99 4.08
N GLN A 177 -7.71 -14.17 4.58
CA GLN A 177 -7.01 -14.28 5.87
C GLN A 177 -5.71 -13.48 5.91
N THR A 178 -4.94 -13.52 4.82
CA THR A 178 -3.69 -12.77 4.70
C THR A 178 -3.95 -11.26 4.70
N LEU A 179 -4.87 -10.79 3.86
CA LEU A 179 -5.25 -9.37 3.79
C LEU A 179 -5.78 -8.88 5.14
N MET A 180 -6.65 -9.64 5.79
CA MET A 180 -7.22 -9.32 7.10
C MET A 180 -6.13 -9.13 8.15
N ARG A 181 -5.13 -10.01 8.21
CA ARG A 181 -4.00 -9.88 9.14
C ARG A 181 -3.21 -8.60 8.87
N TRP A 182 -2.90 -8.32 7.61
CA TRP A 182 -2.19 -7.10 7.22
C TRP A 182 -2.97 -5.83 7.59
N MET A 183 -4.28 -5.83 7.35
CA MET A 183 -5.16 -4.71 7.72
C MET A 183 -5.20 -4.51 9.25
N LEU A 184 -5.24 -5.58 10.04
CA LEU A 184 -5.24 -5.48 11.50
C LEU A 184 -3.88 -5.05 12.06
N GLU A 185 -2.77 -5.47 11.46
CA GLU A 185 -1.42 -5.11 11.89
C GLU A 185 -1.09 -3.64 11.58
N PHE A 186 -1.32 -3.21 10.33
CA PHE A 186 -0.83 -1.91 9.85
C PHE A 186 -1.91 -0.82 9.83
N LEU A 187 -3.19 -1.18 9.99
CA LEU A 187 -4.30 -0.24 10.10
C LEU A 187 -5.17 -0.51 11.36
N PRO A 188 -4.56 -0.68 12.55
CA PRO A 188 -5.24 -1.17 13.75
C PRO A 188 -6.35 -0.23 14.26
N ASN A 189 -6.23 1.08 13.97
CA ASN A 189 -7.23 2.07 14.36
C ASN A 189 -8.42 2.13 13.38
N ARG A 190 -8.28 1.54 12.19
CA ARG A 190 -9.30 1.60 11.13
C ARG A 190 -10.22 0.39 11.13
N TYR A 191 -9.75 -0.78 11.56
CA TYR A 191 -10.51 -2.02 11.47
C TYR A 191 -10.58 -2.78 12.78
N THR A 192 -11.63 -3.56 12.93
CA THR A 192 -11.82 -4.50 14.04
C THR A 192 -12.34 -5.83 13.51
N HIS A 193 -11.94 -6.90 14.21
CA HIS A 193 -12.41 -8.27 13.98
C HIS A 193 -13.08 -8.77 15.27
N ASP A 194 -14.31 -9.25 15.17
CA ASP A 194 -15.12 -9.74 16.29
C ASP A 194 -15.62 -11.15 15.98
N VAL A 195 -15.42 -12.08 16.91
CA VAL A 195 -15.84 -13.48 16.80
C VAL A 195 -16.91 -13.75 17.84
N LYS A 196 -18.18 -13.84 17.41
CA LYS A 196 -19.32 -14.12 18.29
C LYS A 196 -20.07 -15.36 17.82
N ARG A 197 -20.23 -16.34 18.70
CA ARG A 197 -21.10 -17.53 18.51
C ARG A 197 -20.93 -18.16 17.12
N HIS A 198 -19.69 -18.47 16.73
CA HIS A 198 -19.31 -19.06 15.44
C HIS A 198 -19.50 -18.16 14.20
N SER A 199 -19.69 -16.86 14.39
CA SER A 199 -19.72 -15.87 13.33
C SER A 199 -18.55 -14.90 13.49
N GLU A 200 -17.68 -14.88 12.50
CA GLU A 200 -16.63 -13.87 12.37
C GLU A 200 -17.16 -12.66 11.60
N MET A 201 -17.03 -11.48 12.21
CA MET A 201 -17.41 -10.20 11.63
C MET A 201 -16.19 -9.30 11.52
N PHE A 202 -16.04 -8.64 10.38
CA PHE A 202 -15.02 -7.64 10.13
C PHE A 202 -15.69 -6.31 9.80
N SER A 203 -15.19 -5.22 10.36
CA SER A 203 -15.78 -3.89 10.16
C SER A 203 -14.75 -2.78 10.35
N ARG A 204 -15.04 -1.61 9.79
CA ARG A 204 -14.34 -0.39 10.20
C ARG A 204 -14.62 -0.10 11.68
N THR A 205 -13.60 0.34 12.41
CA THR A 205 -13.73 0.86 13.77
C THR A 205 -14.63 2.08 13.72
N LYS A 206 -15.68 2.12 14.56
CA LYS A 206 -16.51 3.31 14.68
C LYS A 206 -15.63 4.43 15.23
N THR A 207 -15.40 5.47 14.45
CA THR A 207 -14.90 6.73 14.99
C THR A 207 -15.94 7.17 16.02
N ILE A 208 -15.55 7.20 17.30
CA ILE A 208 -16.38 7.83 18.33
C ILE A 208 -16.36 9.31 18.00
N THR A 209 -17.29 9.77 17.15
CA THR A 209 -17.65 11.18 17.13
C THR A 209 -18.20 11.46 18.51
N GLU A 210 -17.51 12.29 19.28
CA GLU A 210 -17.98 12.79 20.57
C GLU A 210 -19.43 13.27 20.40
N SER A 211 -20.36 12.45 20.89
CA SER A 211 -21.75 12.83 21.03
C SER A 211 -21.81 13.76 22.21
N SER A 212 -21.91 15.05 21.88
CA SER A 212 -22.46 16.14 22.66
C SER A 212 -23.09 15.73 24.00
N ARG A 213 -22.50 16.20 25.10
CA ARG A 213 -23.20 16.73 26.27
C ARG A 213 -22.26 17.53 27.16
#